data_AF-A0A946QG27-F1
#
_entry.id   AF-A0A946QG27-F1
#
_cell.length_a   1.000
_cell.length_b   1.000
_cell.length_c   1.000
_cell.angle_alpha   90.00
_cell.angle_beta   90.00
_cell.angle_gamma   90.00
#
_symmetry.space_group_name_H-M   'P 1'
#
loop_
_entity.id
_entity.type
_entity.pdbx_description
1 polymer ?
#
loop_
_entity_poly.entity_id
_entity_poly.type
_entity_poly.pdbx_seq_one_letter_code
_entity_poly.pdbx_strand_id
1 'polypeptide(L)'
;YLHIDLHEIDMDETATISVSVETIGESIGVKEGGLLQIIRRELDVVCKPIDAPETIQIDITNLDVGDAVHVEDIDMGENIEIPHEVNFTIITIVAPSVEEVEIEEEDDIPEEGEAAADSAAEETTEE
;
A
#
# COMPACT_ATOMS: atom_id res chain seq x y z
N TYR A 1 2.79 20.17 -24.38
CA TYR A 1 1.63 21.02 -24.06
C TYR A 1 1.48 21.01 -22.55
N LEU A 2 1.48 22.18 -21.93
CA LEU A 2 1.21 22.33 -20.50
C LEU A 2 -0.27 22.67 -20.38
N HIS A 3 -1.06 21.75 -19.84
CA HIS A 3 -2.47 21.93 -19.55
C HIS A 3 -2.59 22.16 -18.04
N ILE A 4 -3.33 23.20 -17.66
CA ILE A 4 -3.62 23.53 -16.26
C ILE A 4 -5.13 23.74 -16.18
N ASP A 5 -5.75 22.99 -15.28
CA ASP A 5 -7.14 23.14 -14.89
C ASP A 5 -7.19 23.84 -13.54
N LEU A 6 -8.05 24.85 -13.42
CA LEU A 6 -8.36 25.51 -12.15
C LEU A 6 -9.78 25.15 -11.77
N HIS A 7 -9.96 24.61 -10.57
CA HIS A 7 -11.27 24.47 -9.95
C HIS A 7 -11.51 25.66 -9.02
N GLU A 8 -12.66 26.30 -9.17
CA GLU A 8 -13.19 27.24 -8.17
C GLU A 8 -13.74 26.40 -7.01
N ILE A 9 -13.24 26.65 -5.80
CA ILE A 9 -13.67 25.95 -4.59
C ILE A 9 -14.41 26.95 -3.72
N ASP A 10 -15.70 26.70 -3.50
CA ASP A 10 -16.49 27.47 -2.54
C ASP A 10 -16.05 27.10 -1.11
N MET A 11 -15.58 28.09 -0.34
CA MET A 11 -15.07 27.88 1.02
C MET A 11 -16.14 27.46 2.03
N ASP A 12 -17.41 27.68 1.69
CA ASP A 12 -18.57 27.33 2.52
C ASP A 12 -19.17 25.95 2.18
N GLU A 13 -18.82 25.37 1.03
CA GLU A 13 -19.31 24.07 0.59
C GLU A 13 -18.38 22.93 1.06
N THR A 14 -18.97 21.79 1.39
CA THR A 14 -18.21 20.58 1.70
C THR A 14 -17.70 19.94 0.41
N ALA A 15 -16.39 19.73 0.32
CA ALA A 15 -15.76 19.06 -0.82
C ALA A 15 -15.14 17.72 -0.38
N THR A 16 -15.14 16.75 -1.28
CA THR A 16 -14.37 15.52 -1.10
C THR A 16 -12.91 15.79 -1.49
N ILE A 17 -12.01 15.64 -0.53
CA ILE A 17 -10.58 15.88 -0.71
C ILE A 17 -9.83 14.60 -0.37
N SER A 18 -8.93 14.18 -1.25
CA SER A 18 -8.05 13.04 -1.01
C SER A 18 -6.84 13.50 -0.22
N VAL A 19 -6.66 12.94 0.99
CA VAL A 19 -5.60 13.31 1.93
C VAL A 19 -4.66 12.13 2.15
N SER A 20 -3.36 12.42 2.17
CA SER A 20 -2.34 11.40 2.41
C SER A 20 -2.28 10.99 3.87
N VAL A 21 -1.96 9.71 4.12
CA VAL A 21 -1.82 9.12 5.46
C VAL A 21 -0.34 8.96 5.78
N GLU A 22 0.09 9.53 6.91
CA GLU A 22 1.41 9.36 7.48
C GLU A 22 1.33 8.69 8.86
N THR A 23 2.29 7.82 9.13
CA THR A 23 2.40 7.14 10.43
C THR A 23 3.39 7.87 11.33
N ILE A 24 3.01 8.08 12.58
CA ILE A 24 3.87 8.70 13.59
C ILE A 24 4.28 7.68 14.64
N GLY A 25 5.57 7.71 14.97
CA GLY A 25 6.17 6.84 15.98
C GLY A 25 6.78 5.57 15.38
N GLU A 26 7.32 4.75 16.26
CA GLU A 26 7.88 3.43 15.92
C GLU A 26 7.07 2.39 16.69
N SER A 27 6.34 1.55 15.97
CA SER A 27 5.45 0.56 16.57
C SER A 27 6.23 -0.53 17.31
N ILE A 28 5.66 -1.02 18.41
CA ILE A 28 6.20 -2.15 19.16
C ILE A 28 6.28 -3.37 18.25
N GLY A 29 5.25 -3.60 17.43
CA GLY A 29 5.23 -4.68 16.47
C GLY A 29 6.37 -4.63 15.45
N VAL A 30 6.78 -3.44 14.99
CA VAL A 30 7.95 -3.33 14.09
C VAL A 30 9.26 -3.61 14.85
N LYS A 31 9.39 -3.18 16.10
CA LYS A 31 10.55 -3.52 16.95
C LYS A 31 10.69 -5.01 17.23
N GLU A 32 9.56 -5.71 17.35
CA GLU A 32 9.49 -7.16 17.56
C GLU A 32 9.77 -7.97 16.27
N GLY A 33 9.99 -7.30 15.13
CA GLY A 33 10.29 -7.91 13.84
C GLY A 33 9.11 -7.97 12.87
N GLY A 34 7.97 -7.38 13.22
CA GLY A 34 6.83 -7.18 12.34
C GLY A 34 7.11 -6.23 11.18
N LEU A 35 6.37 -6.41 10.09
CA LEU A 35 6.40 -5.54 8.92
C LEU A 35 5.20 -4.60 8.96
N LEU A 36 5.46 -3.30 8.98
CA LEU A 36 4.42 -2.28 8.84
C LEU A 36 3.93 -2.24 7.40
N GLN A 37 2.64 -2.51 7.21
CA GLN A 37 2.01 -2.49 5.90
C GLN A 37 0.88 -1.45 5.88
N ILE A 38 1.06 -0.44 5.03
CA ILE A 38 0.05 0.59 4.75
C ILE A 38 -0.76 0.11 3.56
N ILE A 39 -2.02 -0.27 3.79
CA ILE A 39 -2.93 -0.77 2.75
C ILE A 39 -3.47 0.41 1.93
N ARG A 40 -3.79 1.51 2.60
CA ARG A 40 -4.25 2.76 1.97
C ARG A 40 -3.38 3.93 2.40
N ARG A 41 -2.73 4.54 1.42
CA ARG A 41 -1.90 5.74 1.59
C ARG A 41 -2.68 7.03 1.47
N GLU A 42 -3.87 6.96 0.91
CA GLU A 42 -4.75 8.11 0.65
C GLU A 42 -6.16 7.76 1.13
N LEU A 43 -6.81 8.72 1.77
CA LEU A 43 -8.19 8.63 2.23
C LEU A 43 -8.97 9.83 1.74
N ASP A 44 -10.16 9.58 1.22
CA ASP A 44 -11.10 10.63 0.85
C ASP A 44 -11.83 11.11 2.11
N VAL A 45 -11.76 12.42 2.36
CA VAL A 45 -12.47 13.07 3.47
C VAL A 45 -13.39 14.14 2.92
N VAL A 46 -14.58 14.24 3.49
CA VAL A 46 -15.57 15.29 3.22
C VAL A 46 -15.45 16.31 4.32
N CYS A 47 -14.90 17.47 3.95
CA CYS A 47 -14.73 18.58 4.88
C CYS A 47 -14.83 19.90 4.12
N LYS A 48 -14.90 21.00 4.87
CA LYS A 48 -14.75 22.32 4.26
C LYS A 48 -13.29 22.52 3.85
N PRO A 49 -13.03 23.24 2.74
CA PRO A 49 -11.66 23.52 2.29
C PRO A 49 -10.80 24.21 3.35
N ILE A 50 -11.42 24.94 4.28
CA ILE A 50 -10.73 25.65 5.36
C ILE A 50 -10.26 24.74 6.51
N ASP A 51 -10.90 23.59 6.67
CA ASP A 51 -10.63 22.59 7.71
C ASP A 51 -9.88 21.37 7.14
N ALA A 52 -9.55 21.39 5.84
CA ALA A 52 -8.93 20.26 5.15
C ALA A 52 -7.50 20.03 5.65
N PRO A 53 -7.19 18.86 6.25
CA PRO A 53 -5.83 18.53 6.64
C PRO A 53 -4.99 18.19 5.42
N GLU A 54 -3.74 18.64 5.38
CA GLU A 54 -2.78 18.23 4.34
C GLU A 54 -2.35 16.77 4.51
N THR A 55 -2.34 16.26 5.74
CA THR A 55 -1.91 14.90 6.04
C THR A 55 -2.59 14.37 7.30
N ILE A 56 -2.98 13.10 7.26
CA ILE A 56 -3.58 12.38 8.37
C ILE A 56 -2.47 11.64 9.11
N GLN A 57 -2.26 12.00 10.37
CA GLN A 57 -1.24 11.40 11.22
C GLN A 57 -1.85 10.30 12.08
N ILE A 58 -1.39 9.06 11.90
CA ILE A 58 -1.83 7.90 12.68
C ILE A 58 -0.70 7.48 13.61
N ASP A 59 -0.94 7.52 14.93
CA ASP A 59 0.01 7.00 15.91
C ASP A 59 0.02 5.47 15.88
N ILE A 60 1.18 4.91 15.59
CA ILE A 60 1.37 3.45 15.52
C ILE A 60 2.11 2.91 16.75
N THR A 61 2.42 3.75 17.74
CA THR A 61 3.34 3.43 18.83
C THR A 61 2.84 2.26 19.68
N ASN A 62 1.53 2.14 19.87
CA ASN A 62 0.91 1.09 20.69
C ASN A 62 0.48 -0.15 19.89
N LEU A 63 0.81 -0.24 18.60
CA LEU A 63 0.42 -1.38 17.76
C LEU A 63 1.40 -2.54 17.91
N ASP A 64 0.86 -3.73 18.22
CA ASP A 64 1.56 -5.00 18.30
C ASP A 64 1.55 -5.76 16.96
N VAL A 65 2.31 -6.85 16.88
CA VAL A 65 2.32 -7.73 15.70
C VAL A 65 0.95 -8.39 15.53
N GLY A 66 0.38 -8.25 14.33
CA GLY A 66 -0.95 -8.75 13.98
C GLY A 66 -2.09 -7.75 14.19
N ASP A 67 -1.79 -6.57 14.76
CA ASP A 67 -2.79 -5.53 14.97
C ASP A 67 -3.08 -4.73 13.69
N ALA A 68 -4.24 -4.07 13.66
CA ALA A 68 -4.79 -3.42 12.49
C ALA A 68 -5.63 -2.19 12.87
N VAL A 69 -5.27 -1.05 12.29
CA VAL A 69 -6.02 0.20 12.45
C VAL A 69 -7.10 0.29 11.37
N HIS A 70 -8.33 0.49 11.81
CA HIS A 70 -9.49 0.65 10.94
C HIS A 70 -9.85 2.13 10.81
N VAL A 71 -10.65 2.45 9.80
CA VAL A 71 -11.08 3.83 9.54
C VAL A 71 -11.91 4.45 10.69
N GLU A 72 -12.62 3.61 11.46
CA GLU A 72 -13.41 4.07 12.62
C GLU A 72 -12.57 4.44 13.84
N ASP A 73 -11.37 3.88 13.98
CA ASP A 73 -10.46 4.15 15.11
C ASP A 73 -9.72 5.49 14.92
N ILE A 74 -9.91 6.18 13.79
CA ILE A 74 -9.23 7.44 13.50
C ILE A 74 -10.16 8.60 13.83
N ASP A 75 -9.91 9.23 14.97
CA ASP A 75 -10.57 10.48 15.35
C ASP A 75 -10.04 11.65 14.51
N MET A 76 -10.80 12.06 13.48
CA MET A 76 -10.50 13.27 12.69
C MET A 76 -11.22 14.53 13.19
N GLY A 77 -11.96 14.44 14.31
CA GLY A 77 -12.69 15.55 14.92
C GLY A 77 -14.06 15.83 14.29
N GLU A 78 -14.80 16.77 14.88
CA GLU A 78 -16.22 17.02 14.57
C GLU A 78 -16.49 17.66 13.19
N ASN A 79 -15.47 18.17 12.49
CA ASN A 79 -15.61 18.91 11.22
C ASN A 79 -15.19 18.10 9.99
N ILE A 80 -14.72 16.86 10.17
CA ILE A 80 -14.18 16.02 9.09
C ILE A 80 -14.96 14.71 9.09
N GLU A 81 -15.79 14.52 8.06
CA GLU A 81 -16.49 13.26 7.84
C GLU A 81 -15.72 12.44 6.80
N ILE A 82 -15.53 11.16 7.04
CA ILE A 82 -14.90 10.28 6.06
C ILE A 82 -16.02 9.43 5.43
N PRO A 83 -16.34 9.58 4.14
CA PRO A 83 -17.36 8.78 3.49
C PRO A 83 -16.85 7.34 3.28
N HIS A 84 -17.23 6.42 4.16
CA HIS A 84 -16.91 5.01 4.01
C HIS A 84 -18.15 4.12 4.20
N GLU A 85 -18.41 3.24 3.22
CA GLU A 85 -19.53 2.28 3.26
C GLU A 85 -19.20 1.03 4.10
N VAL A 86 -17.92 0.74 4.30
CA VAL A 86 -17.43 -0.45 5.00
C VAL A 86 -16.19 -0.10 5.80
N ASN A 87 -16.07 -0.68 6.99
CA ASN A 87 -14.91 -0.52 7.85
C ASN A 87 -13.73 -1.29 7.27
N PHE A 88 -12.83 -0.57 6.61
CA PHE A 88 -11.63 -1.14 6.03
C PHE A 88 -10.39 -0.83 6.89
N THR A 89 -9.41 -1.72 6.79
CA THR A 89 -8.11 -1.56 7.43
C THR A 89 -7.22 -0.61 6.64
N ILE A 90 -6.56 0.31 7.33
CA ILE A 90 -5.68 1.33 6.73
C ILE A 90 -4.22 0.93 6.92
N ILE A 91 -3.86 0.54 8.14
CA ILE A 91 -2.52 0.07 8.51
C ILE A 91 -2.67 -1.26 9.24
N THR A 92 -1.77 -2.19 8.95
CA THR A 92 -1.63 -3.42 9.71
C THR A 92 -0.16 -3.75 9.92
N ILE A 93 0.14 -4.41 11.03
CA ILE A 93 1.48 -4.95 11.29
C ILE A 93 1.41 -6.45 11.04
N VAL A 94 2.09 -6.91 9.99
CA VAL A 94 2.11 -8.33 9.63
C VAL A 94 3.30 -9.00 10.32
N ALA A 95 3.08 -10.17 10.89
CA ALA A 95 4.17 -10.99 11.41
C ALA A 95 5.11 -11.40 10.27
N PRO A 96 6.44 -11.40 10.46
CA PRO A 96 7.34 -11.93 9.47
C PRO A 96 7.03 -13.43 9.35
N SER A 97 6.50 -13.84 8.19
CA SER A 97 6.48 -15.26 7.86
C SER A 97 7.93 -15.66 7.71
N VAL A 98 8.43 -16.47 8.65
CA VAL A 98 9.62 -17.27 8.40
C VAL A 98 9.20 -18.25 7.32
N GLU A 99 9.31 -17.84 6.06
CA GLU A 99 9.65 -18.78 5.01
C GLU A 99 10.98 -19.36 5.48
N GLU A 100 10.92 -20.56 6.05
CA GLU A 100 12.08 -21.42 6.13
C GLU A 100 12.68 -21.41 4.74
N VAL A 101 13.81 -20.72 4.62
CA VAL A 101 14.71 -20.89 3.50
C VAL A 101 15.02 -22.38 3.54
N GLU A 102 14.37 -23.17 2.69
CA GLU A 102 14.98 -24.40 2.20
C GLU A 102 16.20 -23.93 1.42
N ILE A 103 17.29 -23.82 2.17
CA ILE A 103 18.63 -23.78 1.65
C ILE A 103 18.81 -25.17 1.04
N GLU A 104 18.38 -25.35 -0.21
CA GLU A 104 18.97 -26.39 -1.05
C GLU A 104 20.41 -25.94 -1.32
N GLU A 105 21.28 -26.24 -0.34
CA GLU A 105 22.66 -26.61 -0.61
C GLU A 105 22.62 -27.78 -1.59
N GLU A 106 22.83 -27.51 -2.88
CA GLU A 106 23.46 -28.49 -3.76
C GLU A 106 24.65 -27.81 -4.45
N ASP A 107 25.77 -27.87 -3.72
CA ASP A 107 27.12 -27.75 -4.25
C ASP A 107 27.43 -29.01 -5.09
N ASP A 108 28.33 -28.83 -6.08
CA ASP A 108 29.04 -29.85 -6.87
C ASP A 108 28.48 -30.31 -8.25
N ILE A 109 28.75 -29.46 -9.27
CA ILE A 109 29.37 -29.71 -10.61
C ILE A 109 29.87 -31.15 -10.97
N PRO A 110 30.22 -31.46 -12.25
CA PRO A 110 29.70 -31.12 -13.59
C PRO A 110 29.62 -32.39 -14.53
N GLU A 111 29.44 -32.18 -15.85
CA GLU A 111 29.87 -33.05 -16.99
C GLU A 111 28.79 -33.77 -17.84
N GLU A 112 29.11 -33.85 -19.15
CA GLU A 112 28.45 -34.52 -20.29
C GLU A 112 27.18 -33.84 -20.86
N GLY A 113 27.08 -33.38 -22.11
CA GLY A 113 27.78 -33.76 -23.35
C GLY A 113 26.80 -34.47 -24.30
N GLU A 114 26.24 -33.75 -25.30
CA GLU A 114 25.74 -34.21 -26.63
C GLU A 114 24.75 -33.16 -27.18
N ALA A 115 25.11 -32.37 -28.21
CA ALA A 115 25.16 -32.73 -29.64
C ALA A 115 23.79 -33.06 -30.27
N ALA A 116 23.31 -32.09 -31.05
CA ALA A 116 22.56 -32.21 -32.31
C ALA A 116 21.22 -32.99 -32.36
N ALA A 117 20.14 -32.27 -32.67
CA ALA A 117 19.16 -32.74 -33.65
C ALA A 117 18.42 -31.57 -34.32
N ASP A 118 18.78 -31.39 -35.58
CA ASP A 118 18.11 -30.69 -36.67
C ASP A 118 16.63 -31.08 -36.81
N SER A 119 15.75 -30.11 -37.05
CA SER A 119 14.58 -30.36 -37.91
C SER A 119 14.11 -29.06 -38.58
N ALA A 120 14.37 -29.02 -39.89
CA ALA A 120 13.76 -28.15 -40.87
C ALA A 120 12.29 -28.50 -41.16
N ALA A 121 11.48 -27.46 -41.43
CA ALA A 121 10.35 -27.41 -42.38
C ALA A 121 9.88 -25.94 -42.40
N GLU A 122 10.12 -25.15 -43.46
CA GLU A 122 9.28 -25.00 -44.68
C GLU A 122 7.81 -24.64 -44.34
N GLU A 123 7.07 -23.72 -44.96
CA GLU A 123 7.19 -22.70 -46.01
C GLU A 123 5.84 -21.94 -46.01
N THR A 124 5.75 -20.76 -46.64
CA THR A 124 4.54 -20.06 -47.16
C THR A 124 3.46 -19.55 -46.17
N THR A 125 3.05 -18.27 -46.17
CA THR A 125 2.07 -17.64 -47.09
C THR A 125 1.97 -16.14 -46.69
N GLU A 126 2.35 -15.18 -47.54
CA GLU A 126 1.48 -14.28 -48.32
C GLU A 126 0.40 -13.52 -47.50
N GLU A 127 0.60 -12.21 -47.29
CA GLU A 127 -0.27 -11.10 -47.76
C GLU A 127 0.53 -9.79 -47.82
#